data_AF-A0A958U7C8-F1
#
_entry.id   AF-A0A958U7C8-F1
#
_cell.length_a   1.000
_cell.length_b   1.000
_cell.length_c   1.000
_cell.angle_alpha   90.00
_cell.angle_beta   90.00
_cell.angle_gamma   90.00
#
_symmetry.space_group_name_H-M   'P 1'
#
loop_
_entity.id
_entity.type
_entity.pdbx_description
1 polymer ?
#
loop_
_entity_poly.entity_id
_entity_poly.type
_entity_poly.pdbx_seq_one_letter_code
_entity_poly.pdbx_strand_id
1 'polypeptide(L)'
;MSDDFDLLETESAGSKQEKVEVNWGKAVDQMKSKLAQEDDPEMRQKILNATLDDVVGMAEKDRTSLLEAIKDLTDYQDEVGIIFEKFSTLNAKEQKVIDDAQKALDRARIELEDAEKVKDNWWNNLWGRKSRIKKKQAELEAAQKEREAADMKAKAMFQERIETADVQTLLSELSYKSQAAVTRLKDREVEIKEVEDRL
;
A
#
# COMPACT_ATOMS: atom_id res chain seq x y z
N MET A 1 8.39 16.73 27.23
CA MET A 1 8.01 17.91 26.41
C MET A 1 8.27 17.48 24.98
N SER A 2 7.22 17.08 24.28
CA SER A 2 7.28 16.67 22.87
C SER A 2 5.93 17.01 22.28
N ASP A 3 5.87 18.27 21.82
CA ASP A 3 5.07 18.82 20.73
C ASP A 3 3.65 18.26 20.62
N ASP A 4 2.72 18.98 21.26
CA ASP A 4 1.34 19.07 20.82
C ASP A 4 1.36 19.44 19.33
N PHE A 5 1.15 18.42 18.52
CA PHE A 5 1.19 18.45 17.07
C PHE A 5 0.04 19.34 16.59
N ASP A 6 0.37 20.58 16.25
CA ASP A 6 -0.56 21.60 15.79
C ASP A 6 -1.12 21.23 14.41
N LEU A 7 -2.18 20.43 14.42
CA LEU A 7 -2.87 19.89 13.24
C LEU A 7 -3.72 20.96 12.50
N LEU A 8 -3.46 22.24 12.74
CA LEU A 8 -4.24 23.38 12.23
C LEU A 8 -3.44 24.38 11.39
N GLU A 9 -2.12 24.24 11.24
CA GLU A 9 -1.30 25.18 10.44
C GLU A 9 -0.88 24.68 9.05
N THR A 10 -1.53 23.65 8.49
CA THR A 10 -1.36 23.26 7.07
C THR A 10 -2.60 23.47 6.22
N GLU A 11 -3.44 24.43 6.60
CA GLU A 11 -4.22 25.12 5.58
C GLU A 11 -3.26 25.98 4.74
N SER A 12 -3.31 25.81 3.41
CA SER A 12 -3.00 26.83 2.39
C SER A 12 -1.68 26.84 1.58
N ALA A 13 -0.89 25.76 1.51
CA ALA A 13 0.28 25.75 0.61
C ALA A 13 0.38 24.49 -0.28
N GLY A 14 -0.27 24.51 -1.45
CA GLY A 14 0.16 23.68 -2.58
C GLY A 14 -0.85 22.71 -3.18
N SER A 15 -2.03 23.19 -3.59
CA SER A 15 -2.61 22.86 -4.90
C SER A 15 -3.96 23.54 -5.02
N LYS A 16 -4.03 24.54 -5.89
CA LYS A 16 -5.31 24.97 -6.47
C LYS A 16 -5.75 23.86 -7.44
N GLN A 17 -6.19 22.72 -6.91
CA GLN A 17 -7.07 21.85 -7.68
C GLN A 17 -8.40 22.63 -7.75
N GLU A 18 -8.75 23.12 -8.94
CA GLU A 18 -10.02 23.78 -9.18
C GLU A 18 -11.13 22.90 -8.58
N LYS A 19 -11.76 23.39 -7.50
CA LYS A 19 -13.03 22.83 -7.04
C LYS A 19 -13.95 22.91 -8.25
N VAL A 20 -14.25 21.77 -8.85
CA VAL A 20 -15.33 21.67 -9.83
C VAL A 20 -16.60 21.84 -9.02
N GLU A 21 -16.97 23.10 -8.76
CA GLU A 21 -18.16 23.46 -8.03
C GLU A 21 -19.36 23.23 -8.96
N VAL A 22 -19.94 22.02 -8.90
CA VAL A 22 -21.14 21.69 -9.67
C VAL A 22 -22.32 22.33 -8.97
N ASN A 23 -22.63 23.57 -9.35
CA ASN A 23 -23.59 24.41 -8.64
C ASN A 23 -25.02 24.15 -9.13
N TRP A 24 -25.52 22.95 -8.83
CA TRP A 24 -26.86 22.46 -9.15
C TRP A 24 -27.99 23.42 -8.75
N GLY A 25 -27.86 24.05 -7.59
CA GLY A 25 -28.82 25.05 -7.11
C GLY A 25 -28.95 26.24 -8.07
N LYS A 26 -27.83 26.76 -8.60
CA LYS A 26 -27.86 27.87 -9.57
C LYS A 26 -28.52 27.49 -10.88
N ALA A 27 -28.34 26.25 -11.35
CA ALA A 27 -28.97 25.78 -12.59
C ALA A 27 -30.50 25.67 -12.44
N VAL A 28 -30.96 25.13 -11.31
CA VAL A 28 -32.39 25.05 -10.98
C VAL A 28 -33.00 26.44 -10.75
N ASP A 29 -32.29 27.34 -10.06
CA ASP A 29 -32.74 28.71 -9.82
C ASP A 29 -32.82 29.53 -11.12
N GLN A 30 -31.86 29.35 -12.04
CA GLN A 30 -31.93 29.93 -13.38
C GLN A 30 -33.10 29.35 -14.19
N MET A 31 -33.39 28.06 -14.08
CA MET A 31 -34.55 27.43 -14.73
C MET A 31 -35.86 28.03 -14.22
N LYS A 32 -36.03 28.08 -12.89
CA LYS A 32 -37.22 28.64 -12.21
C LYS A 32 -37.39 30.12 -12.59
N SER A 33 -36.31 30.90 -12.61
CA SER A 33 -36.33 32.31 -12.99
C SER A 33 -36.76 32.52 -14.45
N LYS A 34 -36.24 31.74 -15.39
CA LYS A 34 -36.61 31.83 -16.82
C LYS A 34 -38.04 31.34 -17.07
N LEU A 35 -38.49 30.29 -16.37
CA LEU A 35 -39.87 29.78 -16.44
C LEU A 35 -40.91 30.74 -15.83
N ALA A 36 -40.51 31.57 -14.87
CA ALA A 36 -41.40 32.57 -14.26
C ALA A 36 -41.63 33.80 -15.15
N GLN A 37 -40.75 34.05 -16.12
CA GLN A 37 -40.81 35.23 -17.01
C GLN A 37 -41.38 34.92 -18.41
N GLU A 38 -41.55 33.65 -18.75
CA GLU A 38 -41.94 33.20 -20.09
C GLU A 38 -43.31 32.52 -20.05
N ASP A 39 -44.33 33.09 -20.70
CA ASP A 39 -45.71 32.54 -20.67
C ASP A 39 -46.02 31.60 -21.85
N ASP A 40 -45.18 31.58 -22.88
CA ASP A 40 -45.38 30.75 -24.07
C ASP A 40 -45.02 29.27 -23.79
N PRO A 41 -45.97 28.33 -23.96
CA PRO A 41 -45.74 26.91 -23.67
C PRO A 41 -44.62 26.26 -24.49
N GLU A 42 -44.41 26.66 -25.75
CA GLU A 42 -43.32 26.12 -26.57
C GLU A 42 -41.94 26.61 -26.10
N MET A 43 -41.82 27.90 -25.76
CA MET A 43 -40.60 28.46 -25.18
C MET A 43 -40.30 27.90 -23.79
N ARG A 44 -41.32 27.67 -22.94
CA ARG A 44 -41.16 26.96 -21.65
C ARG A 44 -40.60 25.55 -21.84
N GLN A 45 -41.10 24.80 -22.83
CA GLN A 45 -40.61 23.46 -23.14
C GLN A 45 -39.15 23.47 -23.62
N LYS A 46 -38.78 24.46 -24.42
CA LYS A 46 -37.41 24.65 -24.92
C LYS A 46 -36.43 25.02 -23.81
N ILE A 47 -36.84 25.86 -22.85
CA ILE A 47 -36.06 26.22 -21.65
C ILE A 47 -35.88 24.99 -20.75
N LEU A 48 -36.94 24.20 -20.55
CA LEU A 48 -36.88 22.96 -19.79
C LEU A 48 -35.91 21.95 -20.42
N ASN A 49 -36.01 21.71 -21.72
CA ASN A 49 -35.12 20.76 -22.42
C ASN A 49 -33.65 21.22 -22.38
N ALA A 50 -33.37 22.50 -22.62
CA ALA A 50 -32.01 23.02 -22.57
C ALA A 50 -31.41 22.94 -21.16
N THR A 51 -32.23 23.17 -20.13
CA THR A 51 -31.76 23.09 -18.74
C THR A 51 -31.63 21.63 -18.28
N LEU A 52 -32.49 20.74 -18.79
CA LEU A 52 -32.36 19.30 -18.59
C LEU A 52 -31.05 18.79 -19.20
N ASP A 53 -30.69 19.23 -20.41
CA ASP A 53 -29.42 18.86 -21.06
C ASP A 53 -28.21 19.39 -20.26
N ASP A 54 -28.25 20.63 -19.75
CA ASP A 54 -27.20 21.18 -18.89
C ASP A 54 -27.08 20.40 -17.57
N VAL A 55 -28.22 20.05 -16.94
CA VAL A 55 -28.30 19.22 -15.73
C VAL A 55 -27.73 17.82 -16.00
N VAL A 56 -28.04 17.21 -17.14
CA VAL A 56 -27.48 15.91 -17.54
C VAL A 56 -25.97 16.02 -17.76
N GLY A 57 -25.50 17.05 -18.45
CA GLY A 57 -24.06 17.29 -18.64
C GLY A 57 -23.30 17.55 -17.33
N MET A 58 -23.92 18.23 -16.37
CA MET A 58 -23.38 18.38 -15.01
C MET A 58 -23.33 17.05 -14.25
N ALA A 59 -24.34 16.18 -14.40
CA ALA A 59 -24.38 14.85 -13.77
C ALA A 59 -23.28 13.95 -14.34
N GLU A 60 -23.06 13.98 -15.65
CA GLU A 60 -22.02 13.19 -16.31
C GLU A 60 -20.61 13.63 -15.90
N LYS A 61 -20.37 14.95 -15.80
CA LYS A 61 -19.11 15.49 -15.27
C LYS A 61 -18.89 15.11 -13.81
N ASP A 62 -19.94 15.21 -13.00
CA ASP A 62 -19.86 14.87 -11.59
C ASP A 62 -19.57 13.38 -11.38
N ARG A 63 -20.26 12.51 -12.11
CA ARG A 63 -20.00 11.07 -12.16
C ARG A 63 -18.56 10.76 -12.58
N THR A 64 -18.05 11.44 -13.60
CA THR A 64 -16.68 11.23 -14.08
C THR A 64 -15.66 11.61 -13.01
N SER A 65 -15.84 12.76 -12.36
CA SER A 65 -14.97 13.21 -11.28
C SER A 65 -15.03 12.30 -10.04
N LEU A 66 -16.21 11.75 -9.71
CA LEU A 66 -16.33 10.71 -8.67
C LEU A 66 -15.57 9.44 -9.03
N LEU A 67 -15.70 8.97 -10.27
CA LEU A 67 -15.01 7.76 -10.72
C LEU A 67 -13.49 7.95 -10.70
N GLU A 68 -12.99 9.13 -11.06
CA GLU A 68 -11.57 9.47 -10.94
C GLU A 68 -11.11 9.47 -9.48
N ALA A 69 -11.86 10.10 -8.57
CA ALA A 69 -11.51 10.11 -7.15
C ALA A 69 -11.54 8.71 -6.52
N ILE A 70 -12.49 7.86 -6.90
CA ILE A 70 -12.57 6.47 -6.45
C ILE A 70 -11.40 5.67 -7.02
N LYS A 71 -11.05 5.88 -8.28
CA LYS A 71 -9.90 5.22 -8.92
C LYS A 71 -8.60 5.62 -8.21
N ASP A 72 -8.36 6.91 -7.99
CA ASP A 72 -7.20 7.38 -7.25
C ASP A 72 -7.11 6.70 -5.88
N LEU A 73 -8.23 6.63 -5.16
CA LEU A 73 -8.29 5.96 -3.85
C LEU A 73 -8.00 4.45 -3.94
N THR A 74 -8.44 3.80 -5.00
CA THR A 74 -8.21 2.36 -5.24
C THR A 74 -6.74 2.10 -5.58
N ASP A 75 -6.16 2.88 -6.49
CA ASP A 75 -4.74 2.80 -6.86
C ASP A 75 -3.86 3.01 -5.61
N TYR A 76 -4.24 3.94 -4.72
CA TYR A 76 -3.55 4.14 -3.44
C TYR A 76 -3.73 2.97 -2.45
N GLN A 77 -4.91 2.36 -2.36
CA GLN A 77 -5.13 1.17 -1.54
C GLN A 77 -4.25 0.01 -2.01
N ASP A 78 -4.11 -0.16 -3.32
CA ASP A 78 -3.26 -1.19 -3.92
C ASP A 78 -1.78 -0.94 -3.62
N GLU A 79 -1.30 0.30 -3.77
CA GLU A 79 0.09 0.68 -3.46
C GLU A 79 0.43 0.42 -1.98
N VAL A 80 -0.48 0.78 -1.08
CA VAL A 80 -0.33 0.53 0.37
C VAL A 80 -0.35 -0.96 0.66
N GLY A 81 -1.21 -1.73 0.00
CA GLY A 81 -1.23 -3.19 0.09
C GLY A 81 0.11 -3.81 -0.30
N ILE A 82 0.69 -3.38 -1.43
CA ILE A 82 2.00 -3.83 -1.91
C ILE A 82 3.11 -3.50 -0.91
N ILE A 83 3.07 -2.31 -0.32
CA ILE A 83 4.04 -1.89 0.71
C ILE A 83 3.89 -2.76 1.96
N PHE A 84 2.65 -3.00 2.41
CA PHE A 84 2.37 -3.81 3.58
C PHE A 84 2.79 -5.28 3.39
N GLU A 85 2.59 -5.86 2.20
CA GLU A 85 3.08 -7.21 1.86
C GLU A 85 4.61 -7.31 1.91
N LYS A 86 5.31 -6.27 1.44
CA LYS A 86 6.78 -6.20 1.53
C LYS A 86 7.27 -6.09 2.98
N PHE A 87 6.44 -5.57 3.89
CA PHE A 87 6.72 -5.50 5.32
C PHE A 87 6.22 -6.69 6.12
N SER A 88 5.36 -7.56 5.57
CA SER A 88 4.90 -8.77 6.26
C SER A 88 5.78 -10.00 5.98
N THR A 89 6.70 -9.90 5.03
CA THR A 89 7.55 -11.02 4.57
C THR A 89 9.04 -10.67 4.58
N LEU A 90 9.88 -11.71 4.71
CA LEU A 90 11.34 -11.57 4.55
C LEU A 90 11.65 -11.15 3.11
N ASN A 91 12.47 -10.12 2.95
CA ASN A 91 12.93 -9.72 1.63
C ASN A 91 14.04 -10.65 1.13
N ALA A 92 14.44 -10.50 -0.14
CA ALA A 92 15.48 -11.33 -0.74
C ALA A 92 16.83 -11.30 0.00
N LYS A 93 17.20 -10.20 0.67
CA LYS A 93 18.46 -10.10 1.42
C LYS A 93 18.38 -10.86 2.75
N GLU A 94 17.25 -10.74 3.45
CA GLU A 94 16.98 -11.45 4.70
C GLU A 94 16.85 -12.96 4.46
N GLN A 95 16.10 -13.33 3.42
CA GLN A 95 15.93 -14.73 3.01
C GLN A 95 17.26 -15.36 2.59
N LYS A 96 18.12 -14.60 1.89
CA LYS A 96 19.45 -15.09 1.48
C LYS A 96 20.33 -15.51 2.66
N VAL A 97 20.22 -14.86 3.82
CA VAL A 97 20.99 -15.28 5.02
C VAL A 97 20.59 -16.68 5.49
N ILE A 98 19.30 -17.02 5.39
CA ILE A 98 18.79 -18.36 5.69
C ILE A 98 19.24 -19.34 4.60
N ASP A 99 19.10 -18.96 3.32
CA ASP A 99 19.42 -19.83 2.19
C ASP A 99 20.92 -20.19 2.14
N ASP A 100 21.80 -19.22 2.36
CA ASP A 100 23.25 -19.43 2.39
C ASP A 100 23.65 -20.36 3.54
N ALA A 101 23.04 -20.19 4.73
CA ALA A 101 23.31 -21.04 5.88
C ALA A 101 22.77 -22.47 5.68
N GLN A 102 21.58 -22.62 5.09
CA GLN A 102 21.02 -23.92 4.74
C GLN A 102 21.91 -24.64 3.72
N LYS A 103 22.39 -23.93 2.70
CA LYS A 103 23.32 -24.47 1.70
C LYS A 103 24.65 -24.90 2.30
N ALA A 104 25.16 -24.17 3.29
CA ALA A 104 26.37 -24.54 4.02
C ALA A 104 26.15 -25.82 4.85
N LEU A 105 25.00 -25.94 5.52
CA LEU A 105 24.60 -27.14 6.27
C LEU A 105 24.49 -28.36 5.34
N ASP A 106 23.83 -28.21 4.20
CA ASP A 106 23.65 -29.31 3.24
C ASP A 106 25.00 -29.78 2.67
N ARG A 107 25.92 -28.85 2.38
CA ARG A 107 27.30 -29.19 1.97
C ARG A 107 28.04 -29.95 3.06
N ALA A 108 28.01 -29.47 4.31
CA ALA A 108 28.66 -30.14 5.43
C ALA A 108 28.11 -31.57 5.64
N ARG A 109 26.81 -31.76 5.42
CA ARG A 109 26.15 -33.07 5.50
C ARG A 109 26.63 -34.02 4.40
N ILE A 110 26.70 -33.55 3.15
CA ILE A 110 27.21 -34.34 2.02
C ILE A 110 28.68 -34.71 2.24
N GLU A 111 29.51 -33.77 2.68
CA GLU A 111 30.93 -34.03 2.93
C GLU A 111 31.18 -35.03 4.08
N LEU A 112 30.32 -35.01 5.11
CA LEU A 112 30.34 -36.03 6.15
C LEU A 112 29.95 -37.40 5.59
N GLU A 113 28.86 -37.46 4.82
CA GLU A 113 28.38 -38.70 4.21
C GLU A 113 29.45 -39.33 3.28
N ASP A 114 30.12 -38.51 2.47
CA ASP A 114 31.22 -38.94 1.61
C ASP A 114 32.43 -39.42 2.42
N ALA A 115 32.76 -38.75 3.52
CA ALA A 115 33.83 -39.19 4.42
C ALA A 115 33.50 -40.53 5.11
N GLU A 116 32.23 -40.77 5.44
CA GLU A 116 31.75 -42.03 6.04
C GLU A 116 31.73 -43.19 5.03
N LYS A 117 31.37 -42.90 3.77
CA LYS A 117 31.39 -43.88 2.66
C LYS A 117 32.79 -44.41 2.32
N VAL A 118 33.86 -43.70 2.69
CA VAL A 118 35.23 -44.21 2.53
C VAL A 118 35.36 -45.50 3.34
N LYS A 119 35.62 -46.62 2.63
CA LYS A 119 35.71 -47.96 3.23
C LYS A 119 36.70 -48.00 4.39
N ASP A 120 36.30 -48.67 5.46
CA ASP A 120 37.16 -48.95 6.59
C ASP A 120 38.22 -50.00 6.22
N ASN A 121 39.49 -49.62 6.23
CA ASN A 121 40.60 -50.54 6.08
C ASN A 121 41.86 -49.99 6.78
N TRP A 122 42.84 -50.87 6.98
CA TRP A 122 44.13 -50.57 7.60
C TRP A 122 44.77 -49.29 7.04
N TRP A 123 44.85 -49.16 5.71
CA TRP A 123 45.51 -48.03 5.06
C TRP A 123 44.76 -46.72 5.31
N ASN A 124 43.43 -46.71 5.17
CA ASN A 124 42.61 -45.52 5.39
C ASN A 124 42.62 -45.07 6.86
N ASN A 125 42.71 -46.02 7.80
CA ASN A 125 42.83 -45.71 9.21
C ASN A 125 44.21 -45.14 9.57
N LEU A 126 45.28 -45.64 8.95
CA LEU A 126 46.64 -45.12 9.12
C LEU A 126 46.75 -43.66 8.61
N TRP A 127 46.05 -43.32 7.52
CA TRP A 127 45.97 -41.96 6.97
C TRP A 127 44.91 -41.06 7.65
N GLY A 128 44.36 -41.51 8.79
CA GLY A 128 43.56 -40.66 9.67
C GLY A 128 42.08 -40.54 9.31
N ARG A 129 41.46 -41.52 8.65
CA ARG A 129 40.01 -41.55 8.34
C ARG A 129 39.13 -41.15 9.53
N LYS A 130 39.34 -41.75 10.71
CA LYS A 130 38.57 -41.46 11.93
C LYS A 130 38.68 -39.99 12.36
N SER A 131 39.85 -39.38 12.21
CA SER A 131 40.05 -37.96 12.50
C SER A 131 39.32 -37.06 11.48
N ARG A 132 39.31 -37.44 10.20
CA ARG A 132 38.55 -36.71 9.16
C ARG A 132 37.05 -36.75 9.40
N ILE A 133 36.49 -37.93 9.72
CA ILE A 133 35.06 -38.06 10.06
C ILE A 133 34.73 -37.21 11.28
N LYS A 134 35.52 -37.28 12.35
CA LYS A 134 35.31 -36.45 13.54
C LYS A 134 35.37 -34.95 13.23
N LYS A 135 36.27 -34.53 12.33
CA LYS A 135 36.34 -33.15 11.87
C LYS A 135 35.08 -32.75 11.10
N LYS A 136 34.60 -33.60 10.19
CA LYS A 136 33.36 -33.36 9.43
C LYS A 136 32.11 -33.33 10.30
N GLN A 137 32.05 -34.14 11.36
CA GLN A 137 30.99 -34.06 12.36
C GLN A 137 31.00 -32.70 13.09
N ALA A 138 32.18 -32.22 13.50
CA ALA A 138 32.30 -30.90 14.13
C ALA A 138 31.95 -29.75 13.16
N GLU A 139 32.32 -29.87 11.88
CA GLU A 139 31.95 -28.91 10.83
C GLU A 139 30.42 -28.91 10.59
N LEU A 140 29.77 -30.08 10.62
CA LEU A 140 28.31 -30.19 10.53
C LEU A 140 27.60 -29.59 11.75
N GLU A 141 28.08 -29.87 12.97
CA GLU A 141 27.54 -29.27 14.20
C GLU A 141 27.68 -27.74 14.21
N ALA A 142 28.81 -27.22 13.71
CA ALA A 142 29.02 -25.79 13.56
C ALA A 142 28.05 -25.17 12.53
N ALA A 143 27.91 -25.81 11.36
CA ALA A 143 26.97 -25.35 10.32
C ALA A 143 25.51 -25.42 10.79
N GLN A 144 25.15 -26.40 11.63
CA GLN A 144 23.83 -26.49 12.24
C GLN A 144 23.55 -25.30 13.16
N LYS A 145 24.50 -24.97 14.05
CA LYS A 145 24.39 -23.78 14.92
C LYS A 145 24.32 -22.49 14.11
N GLU A 146 25.08 -22.39 13.02
CA GLU A 146 25.06 -21.22 12.14
C GLU A 146 23.70 -21.07 11.43
N ARG A 147 23.09 -22.18 10.98
CA ARG A 147 21.74 -22.19 10.41
C ARG A 147 20.67 -21.79 11.44
N GLU A 148 20.77 -22.26 12.67
CA GLU A 148 19.87 -21.84 13.76
C GLU A 148 20.06 -20.35 14.10
N ALA A 149 21.29 -19.84 14.07
CA ALA A 149 21.57 -18.42 14.26
C ALA A 149 21.11 -17.55 13.07
N ALA A 150 21.13 -18.09 11.85
CA ALA A 150 20.68 -17.40 10.65
C ALA A 150 19.19 -17.03 10.71
N ASP A 151 18.34 -17.91 11.25
CA ASP A 151 16.91 -17.61 11.48
C ASP A 151 16.72 -16.40 12.42
N MET A 152 17.50 -16.33 13.51
CA MET A 152 17.47 -15.21 14.45
C MET A 152 18.01 -13.92 13.81
N LYS A 153 19.07 -14.02 13.02
CA LYS A 153 19.67 -12.89 12.31
C LYS A 153 18.73 -12.33 11.23
N ALA A 154 18.05 -13.19 10.49
CA ALA A 154 17.04 -12.79 9.51
C ALA A 154 15.88 -12.04 10.17
N LYS A 155 15.40 -12.52 11.33
CA LYS A 155 14.37 -11.83 12.12
C LYS A 155 14.84 -10.46 12.63
N ALA A 156 16.08 -10.35 13.10
CA ALA A 156 16.63 -9.08 13.56
C ALA A 156 16.73 -8.06 12.42
N MET A 157 17.22 -8.46 11.23
CA MET A 157 17.26 -7.59 10.05
C MET A 157 15.87 -7.18 9.59
N PHE A 158 14.90 -8.11 9.65
CA PHE A 158 13.50 -7.80 9.37
C PHE A 158 12.96 -6.75 10.35
N GLN A 159 13.16 -6.93 11.66
CA GLN A 159 12.74 -5.97 12.68
C GLN A 159 13.38 -4.60 12.49
N GLU A 160 14.71 -4.54 12.30
CA GLU A 160 15.42 -3.31 12.01
C GLU A 160 14.87 -2.62 10.76
N ARG A 161 14.53 -3.38 9.72
CA ARG A 161 13.86 -2.83 8.53
C ARG A 161 12.47 -2.30 8.84
N ILE A 162 11.66 -2.94 9.68
CA ILE A 162 10.35 -2.41 10.08
C ILE A 162 10.51 -1.11 10.87
N GLU A 163 11.48 -1.07 11.79
CA GLU A 163 11.71 0.07 12.68
C GLU A 163 12.33 1.27 11.95
N THR A 164 13.17 1.03 10.94
CA THR A 164 13.88 2.07 10.20
C THR A 164 13.20 2.48 8.91
N ALA A 165 12.43 1.59 8.28
CA ALA A 165 11.65 1.98 7.13
C ALA A 165 10.51 2.87 7.58
N ASP A 166 10.22 3.85 6.74
CA ASP A 166 9.27 4.96 6.84
C ASP A 166 7.79 4.54 7.07
N VAL A 167 7.53 3.42 7.75
CA VAL A 167 6.21 2.88 8.05
C VAL A 167 5.36 3.90 8.79
N GLN A 168 5.96 4.68 9.70
CA GLN A 168 5.25 5.75 10.39
C GLN A 168 4.88 6.90 9.44
N THR A 169 5.81 7.35 8.58
CA THR A 169 5.54 8.37 7.57
C THR A 169 4.50 7.90 6.55
N LEU A 170 4.58 6.65 6.10
CA LEU A 170 3.62 6.04 5.18
C LEU A 170 2.24 5.88 5.81
N LEU A 171 2.15 5.50 7.09
CA LEU A 171 0.89 5.47 7.84
C LEU A 171 0.31 6.88 8.05
N SER A 172 1.17 7.87 8.29
CA SER A 172 0.77 9.27 8.42
C SER A 172 0.27 9.84 7.08
N GLU A 173 0.97 9.57 5.98
CA GLU A 173 0.53 9.94 4.63
C GLU A 173 -0.75 9.21 4.23
N LEU A 174 -0.89 7.92 4.57
CA LEU A 174 -2.11 7.16 4.37
C LEU A 174 -3.28 7.75 5.14
N SER A 175 -3.07 8.09 6.41
CA SER A 175 -4.08 8.73 7.25
C SER A 175 -4.51 10.06 6.63
N TYR A 176 -3.55 10.91 6.26
CA TYR A 176 -3.79 12.21 5.65
C TYR A 176 -4.57 12.12 4.32
N LYS A 177 -4.12 11.26 3.39
CA LYS A 177 -4.78 11.10 2.09
C LYS A 177 -6.17 10.45 2.21
N SER A 178 -6.35 9.49 3.12
CA SER A 178 -7.66 8.89 3.36
C SER A 178 -8.65 9.90 3.94
N GLN A 179 -8.20 10.76 4.86
CA GLN A 179 -9.02 11.85 5.39
C GLN A 179 -9.39 12.84 4.29
N ALA A 180 -8.44 13.24 3.43
CA ALA A 180 -8.71 14.14 2.32
C ALA A 180 -9.78 13.59 1.36
N ALA A 181 -9.72 12.28 1.06
CA ALA A 181 -10.73 11.65 0.23
C ALA A 181 -12.09 11.50 0.92
N VAL A 182 -12.12 11.14 2.20
CA VAL A 182 -13.36 11.11 3.00
C VAL A 182 -13.99 12.50 3.09
N THR A 183 -13.20 13.55 3.26
CA THR A 183 -13.68 14.94 3.26
C THR A 183 -14.29 15.31 1.91
N ARG A 184 -13.65 14.97 0.79
CA ARG A 184 -14.23 15.18 -0.55
C ARG A 184 -15.56 14.45 -0.74
N LEU A 185 -15.68 13.23 -0.25
CA LEU A 185 -16.93 12.47 -0.31
C LEU A 185 -18.02 13.09 0.59
N LYS A 186 -17.67 13.58 1.78
CA LYS A 186 -18.59 14.27 2.68
C LYS A 186 -19.07 15.61 2.14
N ASP A 187 -18.16 16.42 1.60
CA ASP A 187 -18.52 17.70 0.97
C ASP A 187 -19.51 17.47 -0.18
N ARG A 188 -19.30 16.41 -0.97
CA ARG A 188 -20.22 15.99 -2.04
C ARG A 188 -21.54 15.46 -1.51
N GLU A 189 -21.56 14.71 -0.41
CA GLU A 189 -22.80 14.28 0.24
C GLU A 189 -23.65 15.48 0.67
N VAL A 190 -23.01 16.53 1.20
CA VAL A 190 -23.69 17.78 1.57
C VAL A 190 -24.22 18.50 0.33
N GLU A 191 -23.41 18.64 -0.73
CA GLU A 191 -23.86 19.27 -1.98
C GLU A 191 -25.07 18.54 -2.59
N ILE A 192 -25.10 17.20 -2.56
CA ILE A 192 -26.24 16.41 -3.05
C ILE A 192 -27.48 16.65 -2.18
N LYS A 193 -27.34 16.63 -0.85
CA LYS A 193 -28.46 16.90 0.07
C LYS A 193 -29.03 18.31 -0.10
N GLU A 194 -28.18 19.32 -0.30
CA GLU A 194 -28.65 20.68 -0.56
C GLU A 194 -29.47 20.80 -1.85
N VAL A 195 -29.23 19.92 -2.83
CA VAL A 195 -30.03 19.85 -4.06
C VAL A 195 -31.34 19.11 -3.81
N GLU A 196 -31.30 17.99 -3.09
CA GLU A 196 -32.51 17.25 -2.70
C GLU A 196 -33.47 18.10 -1.87
N ASP A 197 -32.96 18.90 -0.93
CA ASP A 197 -33.78 19.79 -0.07
C ASP A 197 -34.41 20.97 -0.84
N ARG A 198 -33.91 21.30 -2.05
CA ARG A 198 -34.41 22.41 -2.90
C ARG A 198 -35.36 21.96 -4.02
N LEU A 199 -35.53 20.65 -4.20
CA LEU A 199 -36.49 20.02 -5.11
C LEU A 199 -37.88 19.91 -4.45
#